data_AF-A0A438DTF9-F1
#
_entry.id   AF-A0A438DTF9-F1
#
_cell.length_a   1.000
_cell.length_b   1.000
_cell.length_c   1.000
_cell.angle_alpha   90.00
_cell.angle_beta   90.00
_cell.angle_gamma   90.00
#
_symmetry.space_group_name_H-M   'P 1'
#
loop_
_entity.id
_entity.type
_entity.pdbx_description
1 polymer ?
#
loop_
_entity_poly.entity_id
_entity_poly.type
_entity_poly.pdbx_seq_one_letter_code
_entity_poly.pdbx_strand_id
1 'polypeptide(L)'
;MLLTACFFSSLRVLFADLSAGRPFSVIQNGTSHSNSSENFEKPQHVWGLGLAVVTAIIHSLGGSSSCVNTVENVIPYFFSEKAYLISYYLNAPDFPSDDHDKKRARAQRTRTSLAALKETEHTLMLMCVLAKHWNSWVKAVKEMDTELRERSIHLLAFISRGTQRHGESPSRIPPLLCPPMLKEDFDFYKKPAFVNSQNGWFALSPRGCLSKSKFSSVSIKSTALVVKDQSSENLDVSQTHFSDIVALQIYRITFLLLKFLCLQAEGAARRAEEVGFVDLAHFPELPMPEILHGLQDQAIAIVTELCEANKLKKIEPEVQSTCLLLLQIMEMALYLEQCVSQICGIRPVLGRVEDFSKEVVLLIRATEGHSFLKAAVKSLKQIISLVYPGLLQTEGLL
;
A
#
# COMPACT_ATOMS: atom_id res chain seq x y z
N MET A 1 21.13 -18.80 16.20
CA MET A 1 22.31 -18.49 15.36
C MET A 1 22.50 -16.99 15.13
N LEU A 2 21.56 -16.26 14.54
CA LEU A 2 21.73 -14.82 14.30
C LEU A 2 21.78 -14.00 15.59
N LEU A 3 20.91 -14.31 16.57
CA LEU A 3 20.96 -13.69 17.89
C LEU A 3 22.29 -13.91 18.60
N THR A 4 22.79 -15.16 18.57
CA THR A 4 24.08 -15.54 19.18
C THR A 4 25.27 -14.92 18.46
N ALA A 5 25.11 -14.53 17.19
CA ALA A 5 26.11 -13.81 16.40
C ALA A 5 26.01 -12.27 16.57
N CYS A 6 25.24 -11.78 17.56
CA CYS A 6 25.06 -10.36 17.83
C CYS A 6 24.54 -9.55 16.62
N PHE A 7 23.69 -10.16 15.79
CA PHE A 7 23.18 -9.54 14.55
C PHE A 7 22.62 -8.12 14.78
N PHE A 8 21.87 -7.89 15.86
CA PHE A 8 21.33 -6.56 16.15
C PHE A 8 22.42 -5.50 16.36
N SER A 9 23.53 -5.83 17.02
CA SER A 9 24.64 -4.91 17.19
C SER A 9 25.28 -4.55 15.85
N SER A 10 25.49 -5.54 14.98
CA SER A 10 25.99 -5.30 13.62
C SER A 10 25.00 -4.46 12.79
N LEU A 11 23.71 -4.72 12.92
CA LEU A 11 22.66 -3.95 12.25
C LEU A 11 22.64 -2.49 12.72
N ARG A 12 22.84 -2.25 14.02
CA ARG A 12 22.94 -0.88 14.56
C ARG A 12 24.08 -0.09 13.94
N VAL A 13 25.24 -0.71 13.78
CA VAL A 13 26.40 -0.11 13.10
C VAL A 13 26.04 0.18 11.63
N LEU A 14 25.45 -0.78 10.94
CA LEU A 14 25.05 -0.62 9.54
C LEU A 14 24.03 0.51 9.34
N PHE A 15 23.12 0.72 10.29
CA PHE A 15 22.14 1.80 10.26
C PHE A 15 22.65 3.13 10.82
N ALA A 16 23.83 3.18 11.44
CA ALA A 16 24.44 4.44 11.89
C ALA A 16 24.75 5.33 10.68
N ASP A 17 25.25 4.75 9.60
CA ASP A 17 25.63 5.47 8.38
C ASP A 17 24.42 5.99 7.58
N LEU A 18 23.22 5.43 7.80
CA LEU A 18 21.97 5.92 7.22
C LEU A 18 21.51 7.26 7.82
N SER A 19 22.13 7.72 8.92
CA SER A 19 21.75 8.97 9.60
C SER A 19 22.37 10.24 9.00
N ALA A 20 23.40 10.11 8.15
CA ALA A 20 24.22 11.26 7.72
C ALA A 20 23.78 11.93 6.40
N GLY A 21 22.67 11.53 5.79
CA GLY A 21 22.23 12.17 4.55
C GLY A 21 20.88 11.70 4.10
N ARG A 22 20.11 12.61 3.51
CA ARG A 22 18.78 12.41 2.91
C ARG A 22 18.58 10.98 2.39
N PRO A 23 17.38 10.39 2.60
CA PRO A 23 17.04 9.13 1.97
C PRO A 23 17.32 9.22 0.46
N PHE A 24 17.96 8.18 -0.06
CA PHE A 24 18.70 8.10 -1.33
C PHE A 24 17.89 8.39 -2.61
N SER A 25 16.70 8.98 -2.52
CA SER A 25 15.79 9.26 -3.64
C SER A 25 15.43 10.73 -3.84
N VAL A 26 15.94 11.67 -3.03
CA VAL A 26 15.75 13.11 -3.33
C VAL A 26 16.71 13.52 -4.44
N ILE A 27 16.25 13.31 -5.68
CA ILE A 27 16.88 13.88 -6.88
C ILE A 27 16.93 15.39 -6.68
N GLN A 28 18.14 15.92 -6.49
CA GLN A 28 18.41 17.35 -6.60
C GLN A 28 17.98 17.79 -8.00
N ASN A 29 16.99 18.67 -8.06
CA ASN A 29 16.79 19.50 -9.23
C ASN A 29 18.03 20.40 -9.36
N GLY A 30 18.61 20.41 -10.56
CA GLY A 30 19.96 20.86 -10.87
C GLY A 30 20.40 22.21 -10.27
N THR A 31 21.59 22.22 -9.68
CA THR A 31 22.78 22.95 -10.17
C THR A 31 23.83 22.96 -9.06
N SER A 32 24.70 21.95 -9.04
CA SER A 32 26.00 22.05 -8.37
C SER A 32 26.91 20.95 -8.90
N HIS A 33 27.85 21.36 -9.75
CA HIS A 33 28.99 20.55 -10.16
C HIS A 33 29.85 20.25 -8.93
N SER A 34 29.85 19.00 -8.49
CA SER A 34 30.96 18.44 -7.72
C SER A 34 31.23 17.03 -8.24
N ASN A 35 32.24 16.94 -9.09
CA ASN A 35 32.80 15.68 -9.56
C ASN A 35 33.34 14.90 -8.34
N SER A 36 32.64 13.84 -7.95
CA SER A 36 33.23 12.71 -7.23
C SER A 36 32.69 11.44 -7.86
N SER A 37 33.33 11.04 -8.95
CA SER A 37 33.19 9.70 -9.51
C SER A 37 34.03 8.74 -8.68
N GLU A 38 33.46 8.21 -7.61
CA GLU A 38 33.83 6.90 -7.09
C GLU A 38 32.59 6.01 -7.16
N ASN A 39 32.71 4.97 -7.98
CA ASN A 39 31.72 3.92 -8.20
C ASN A 39 31.56 3.06 -6.92
N PHE A 40 30.97 3.63 -5.88
CA PHE A 40 30.31 2.84 -4.86
C PHE A 40 28.85 2.70 -5.26
N GLU A 41 28.46 1.49 -5.71
CA GLU A 41 27.07 1.06 -5.72
C GLU A 41 26.54 1.19 -4.28
N LYS A 42 26.02 2.36 -3.93
CA LYS A 42 25.42 2.61 -2.62
C LYS A 42 24.31 1.58 -2.42
N PRO A 43 24.32 0.81 -1.34
CA PRO A 43 23.42 -0.35 -1.23
C PRO A 43 21.98 0.15 -1.03
N GLN A 44 21.20 0.17 -2.11
CA GLN A 44 19.87 0.79 -2.19
C GLN A 44 18.78 0.11 -1.35
N HIS A 45 19.13 -0.90 -0.55
CA HIS A 45 18.18 -1.76 0.16
C HIS A 45 18.59 -2.15 1.58
N VAL A 46 19.60 -1.48 2.16
CA VAL A 46 20.14 -1.84 3.48
C VAL A 46 19.07 -1.80 4.56
N TRP A 47 18.24 -0.75 4.55
CA TRP A 47 17.16 -0.57 5.51
C TRP A 47 16.19 -1.76 5.45
N GLY A 48 15.56 -1.98 4.31
CA GLY A 48 14.50 -2.96 4.09
C GLY A 48 14.99 -4.38 4.27
N LEU A 49 16.17 -4.72 3.77
CA LEU A 49 16.79 -6.03 4.01
C LEU A 49 17.08 -6.24 5.51
N GLY A 50 17.58 -5.22 6.19
CA GLY A 50 17.76 -5.25 7.64
C GLY A 50 16.46 -5.53 8.37
N LEU A 51 15.38 -4.81 8.04
CA LEU A 51 14.05 -5.02 8.63
C LEU A 51 13.50 -6.41 8.31
N ALA A 52 13.70 -6.91 7.10
CA ALA A 52 13.27 -8.25 6.68
C ALA A 52 13.92 -9.33 7.55
N VAL A 53 15.24 -9.22 7.80
CA VAL A 53 15.96 -10.17 8.65
C VAL A 53 15.46 -10.08 10.10
N VAL A 54 15.25 -8.87 10.65
CA VAL A 54 14.67 -8.70 11.99
C VAL A 54 13.29 -9.36 12.09
N THR A 55 12.43 -9.10 11.10
CA THR A 55 11.09 -9.69 11.00
C THR A 55 11.16 -11.22 11.00
N ALA A 56 12.05 -11.80 10.18
CA ALA A 56 12.25 -13.24 10.09
C ALA A 56 12.78 -13.85 11.39
N ILE A 57 13.71 -13.16 12.09
CA ILE A 57 14.19 -13.58 13.41
C ILE A 57 13.01 -13.65 14.39
N ILE A 58 12.21 -12.59 14.52
CA ILE A 58 11.09 -12.55 15.48
C ILE A 58 10.07 -13.66 15.15
N HIS A 59 9.72 -13.82 13.87
CA HIS A 59 8.86 -14.91 13.43
C HIS A 59 9.40 -16.29 13.80
N SER A 60 10.71 -16.52 13.63
CA SER A 60 11.34 -17.81 13.94
C SER A 60 11.38 -18.15 15.43
N LEU A 61 11.34 -17.13 16.31
CA LEU A 61 11.35 -17.32 17.77
C LEU A 61 9.98 -17.69 18.34
N GLY A 62 8.90 -17.52 17.56
CA GLY A 62 7.54 -17.84 17.97
C GLY A 62 7.11 -17.14 19.26
N GLY A 63 6.30 -17.81 20.08
CA GLY A 63 5.82 -17.29 21.38
C GLY A 63 6.76 -17.54 22.57
N SER A 64 8.04 -17.81 22.32
CA SER A 64 9.00 -18.09 23.40
C SER A 64 9.30 -16.85 24.25
N SER A 65 9.75 -17.05 25.50
CA SER A 65 10.23 -15.95 26.35
C SER A 65 11.39 -15.17 25.72
N SER A 66 12.24 -15.87 24.94
CA SER A 66 13.30 -15.23 24.15
C SER A 66 12.75 -14.27 23.08
N CYS A 67 11.57 -14.55 22.53
CA CYS A 67 10.91 -13.66 21.58
C CYS A 67 10.47 -12.36 22.26
N VAL A 68 9.82 -12.46 23.42
CA VAL A 68 9.38 -11.29 24.19
C VAL A 68 10.56 -10.39 24.54
N ASN A 69 11.64 -10.95 25.09
CA ASN A 69 12.86 -10.20 25.41
C ASN A 69 13.48 -9.56 24.16
N THR A 70 13.44 -10.24 23.01
CA THR A 70 13.95 -9.68 21.74
C THR A 70 13.10 -8.50 21.30
N VAL A 71 11.78 -8.64 21.31
CA VAL A 71 10.83 -7.61 20.91
C VAL A 71 10.95 -6.37 21.80
N GLU A 72 11.07 -6.56 23.12
CA GLU A 72 11.26 -5.44 24.08
C GLU A 72 12.54 -4.64 23.83
N ASN A 73 13.58 -5.25 23.26
CA ASN A 73 14.81 -4.56 22.87
C ASN A 73 14.72 -3.92 21.47
N VAL A 74 13.96 -4.54 20.56
CA VAL A 74 13.83 -4.12 19.16
C VAL A 74 12.91 -2.91 19.02
N ILE A 75 11.78 -2.86 19.74
CA ILE A 75 10.80 -1.77 19.61
C ILE A 75 11.43 -0.40 19.92
N PRO A 76 12.11 -0.16 21.06
CA PRO A 76 12.69 1.15 21.36
C PRO A 76 13.73 1.60 20.33
N TYR A 77 14.51 0.66 19.79
CA TYR A 77 15.50 1.01 18.76
C TYR A 77 14.84 1.58 17.50
N PHE A 78 13.78 0.92 16.99
CA PHE A 78 13.13 1.36 15.77
C PHE A 78 12.19 2.56 15.95
N PHE A 79 11.46 2.60 17.06
CA PHE A 79 10.43 3.60 17.33
C PHE A 79 10.88 4.73 18.26
N SER A 80 12.14 4.76 18.66
CA SER A 80 12.74 5.93 19.33
C SER A 80 13.98 6.39 18.58
N GLU A 81 14.99 5.52 18.37
CA GLU A 81 16.24 5.93 17.71
C GLU A 81 16.10 6.08 16.19
N LYS A 82 15.29 5.24 15.53
CA LYS A 82 15.06 5.25 14.06
C LYS A 82 13.66 5.70 13.66
N ALA A 83 12.94 6.35 14.57
CA ALA A 83 11.60 6.89 14.38
C ALA A 83 11.45 7.72 13.08
N TYR A 84 12.46 8.54 12.77
CA TYR A 84 12.47 9.38 11.56
C TYR A 84 12.44 8.58 10.24
N LEU A 85 13.04 7.38 10.20
CA LEU A 85 13.00 6.51 9.02
C LEU A 85 11.62 5.86 8.88
N ILE A 86 11.05 5.39 9.98
CA ILE A 86 9.68 4.87 10.00
C ILE A 86 8.71 5.94 9.49
N SER A 87 8.80 7.14 10.08
CA SER A 87 8.02 8.32 9.69
C SER A 87 8.20 8.65 8.20
N TYR A 88 9.45 8.63 7.70
CA TYR A 88 9.76 8.85 6.28
C TYR A 88 9.01 7.88 5.36
N TYR A 89 9.08 6.58 5.61
CA TYR A 89 8.48 5.56 4.74
C TYR A 89 6.95 5.45 4.85
N LEU A 90 6.36 5.99 5.93
CA LEU A 90 4.91 6.08 6.10
C LEU A 90 4.31 7.39 5.56
N ASN A 91 5.13 8.36 5.15
CA ASN A 91 4.61 9.61 4.58
C ASN A 91 3.76 9.32 3.33
N ALA A 92 2.50 9.72 3.39
CA ALA A 92 1.67 9.79 2.19
C ALA A 92 2.24 10.85 1.23
N PRO A 93 2.17 10.60 -0.09
CA PRO A 93 2.34 11.65 -1.09
C PRO A 93 1.43 12.85 -0.81
N ASP A 94 1.96 14.07 -0.93
CA ASP A 94 1.18 15.29 -0.75
C ASP A 94 0.02 15.33 -1.76
N PHE A 95 -1.22 15.42 -1.26
CA PHE A 95 -2.38 15.63 -2.11
C PHE A 95 -2.33 17.04 -2.72
N PRO A 96 -2.65 17.21 -4.01
CA PRO A 96 -2.92 18.55 -4.53
C PRO A 96 -4.14 19.12 -3.81
N SER A 97 -3.96 20.20 -3.05
CA SER A 97 -5.08 20.94 -2.46
C SER A 97 -5.91 21.60 -3.57
N ASP A 98 -7.23 21.50 -3.50
CA ASP A 98 -8.18 22.11 -4.44
C ASP A 98 -8.27 23.64 -4.33
N ASP A 99 -7.39 24.27 -3.55
CA ASP A 99 -7.27 25.72 -3.48
C ASP A 99 -6.83 26.27 -4.84
N HIS A 100 -7.76 26.97 -5.49
CA HIS A 100 -7.60 27.63 -6.78
C HIS A 100 -6.45 28.68 -6.83
N ASP A 101 -5.85 29.04 -5.68
CA ASP A 101 -4.93 30.17 -5.56
C ASP A 101 -3.43 29.85 -5.55
N LYS A 102 -2.99 28.59 -5.71
CA LYS A 102 -1.55 28.28 -5.75
C LYS A 102 -1.12 27.53 -7.01
N LYS A 103 -0.89 28.30 -8.09
CA LYS A 103 -0.08 27.89 -9.25
C LYS A 103 1.33 27.38 -8.89
N ARG A 104 1.78 27.52 -7.64
CA ARG A 104 3.08 27.05 -7.14
C ARG A 104 3.06 25.66 -6.47
N ALA A 105 1.92 25.17 -5.98
CA ALA A 105 1.81 23.84 -5.36
C ALA A 105 1.70 22.71 -6.38
N ARG A 106 1.29 23.01 -7.63
CA ARG A 106 1.20 22.05 -8.76
C ARG A 106 2.55 21.45 -9.20
N ALA A 107 3.68 21.85 -8.58
CA ALA A 107 5.03 21.52 -9.01
C ALA A 107 5.72 20.42 -8.18
N GLN A 108 5.23 20.04 -7.01
CA GLN A 108 5.82 18.96 -6.21
C GLN A 108 5.03 17.66 -6.41
N ARG A 109 5.16 17.09 -7.61
CA ARG A 109 4.69 15.71 -7.84
C ARG A 109 5.53 14.79 -6.94
N THR A 110 4.89 14.00 -6.08
CA THR A 110 5.62 13.03 -5.27
C THR A 110 6.20 11.97 -6.19
N ARG A 111 7.51 12.07 -6.41
CA ARG A 111 8.28 11.08 -7.16
C ARG A 111 8.76 10.02 -6.18
N THR A 112 8.44 8.77 -6.45
CA THR A 112 8.92 7.60 -5.72
C THR A 112 9.67 6.67 -6.66
N SER A 113 10.17 5.56 -6.13
CA SER A 113 10.77 4.47 -6.88
C SER A 113 10.21 3.14 -6.39
N LEU A 114 10.30 2.10 -7.22
CA LEU A 114 9.91 0.75 -6.81
C LEU A 114 10.71 0.28 -5.58
N ALA A 115 11.98 0.65 -5.49
CA ALA A 115 12.81 0.43 -4.31
C ALA A 115 12.19 1.03 -3.05
N ALA A 116 11.82 2.33 -3.09
CA ALA A 116 11.22 2.99 -1.93
C ALA A 116 9.89 2.36 -1.51
N LEU A 117 9.05 1.91 -2.47
CA LEU A 117 7.82 1.19 -2.15
C LEU A 117 8.10 -0.18 -1.47
N LYS A 118 9.18 -0.87 -1.86
CA LYS A 118 9.64 -2.08 -1.17
C LYS A 118 10.14 -1.76 0.24
N GLU A 119 10.86 -0.66 0.44
CA GLU A 119 11.29 -0.22 1.78
C GLU A 119 10.08 0.08 2.69
N THR A 120 9.03 0.71 2.15
CA THR A 120 7.76 0.93 2.87
C THR A 120 7.08 -0.40 3.24
N GLU A 121 7.04 -1.38 2.34
CA GLU A 121 6.52 -2.73 2.64
C GLU A 121 7.28 -3.38 3.80
N HIS A 122 8.61 -3.40 3.77
CA HIS A 122 9.41 -3.99 4.84
C HIS A 122 9.23 -3.26 6.18
N THR A 123 9.08 -1.93 6.13
CA THR A 123 8.79 -1.10 7.30
C THR A 123 7.46 -1.48 7.94
N LEU A 124 6.39 -1.55 7.14
CA LEU A 124 5.06 -1.95 7.60
C LEU A 124 5.00 -3.41 8.06
N MET A 125 5.75 -4.30 7.42
CA MET A 125 5.83 -5.69 7.82
C MET A 125 6.45 -5.82 9.23
N LEU A 126 7.55 -5.10 9.50
CA LEU A 126 8.14 -5.06 10.83
C LEU A 126 7.15 -4.49 11.87
N MET A 127 6.47 -3.38 11.54
CA MET A 127 5.43 -2.80 12.40
C MET A 127 4.35 -3.83 12.75
N CYS A 128 3.80 -4.55 11.75
CA CYS A 128 2.78 -5.58 11.97
C CYS A 128 3.28 -6.70 12.88
N VAL A 129 4.54 -7.13 12.73
CA VAL A 129 5.11 -8.20 13.55
C VAL A 129 5.30 -7.76 15.00
N LEU A 130 5.81 -6.54 15.21
CA LEU A 130 6.01 -6.01 16.55
C LEU A 130 4.69 -5.69 17.25
N ALA A 131 3.69 -5.16 16.53
CA ALA A 131 2.38 -4.81 17.09
C ALA A 131 1.58 -6.03 17.60
N LYS A 132 1.87 -7.25 17.10
CA LYS A 132 1.28 -8.49 17.67
C LYS A 132 1.67 -8.71 19.13
N HIS A 133 2.80 -8.16 19.57
CA HIS A 133 3.23 -8.19 20.97
C HIS A 133 2.68 -6.97 21.70
N TRP A 134 1.35 -6.92 21.81
CA TRP A 134 0.59 -5.73 22.22
C TRP A 134 1.09 -5.06 23.51
N ASN A 135 1.39 -5.85 24.55
CA ASN A 135 1.84 -5.32 25.84
C ASN A 135 3.19 -4.58 25.72
N SER A 136 4.12 -5.14 24.95
CA SER A 136 5.42 -4.51 24.67
C SER A 136 5.26 -3.31 23.73
N TRP A 137 4.39 -3.43 22.72
CA TRP A 137 4.05 -2.36 21.77
C TRP A 137 3.51 -1.11 22.48
N VAL A 138 2.41 -1.24 23.22
CA VAL A 138 1.74 -0.11 23.87
C VAL A 138 2.66 0.60 24.87
N LYS A 139 3.50 -0.16 25.58
CA LYS A 139 4.46 0.42 26.54
C LYS A 139 5.55 1.24 25.84
N ALA A 140 6.09 0.75 24.74
CA ALA A 140 7.25 1.35 24.10
C ALA A 140 6.90 2.40 23.03
N VAL A 141 5.71 2.35 22.43
CA VAL A 141 5.30 3.24 21.33
C VAL A 141 4.35 4.34 21.79
N LYS A 142 4.07 4.47 23.09
CA LYS A 142 3.08 5.39 23.66
C LYS A 142 3.12 6.83 23.09
N GLU A 143 4.31 7.39 22.89
CA GLU A 143 4.48 8.78 22.42
C GLU A 143 4.26 8.93 20.92
N MET A 144 4.51 7.88 20.13
CA MET A 144 4.45 7.90 18.67
C MET A 144 3.22 7.19 18.09
N ASP A 145 2.44 6.49 18.92
CA ASP A 145 1.34 5.63 18.48
C ASP A 145 0.30 6.40 17.64
N THR A 146 -0.06 7.60 18.09
CA THR A 146 -0.98 8.48 17.35
C THR A 146 -0.40 8.91 16.00
N GLU A 147 0.86 9.37 15.96
CA GLU A 147 1.49 9.80 14.71
C GLU A 147 1.61 8.65 13.70
N LEU A 148 2.00 7.45 14.17
CA LEU A 148 2.10 6.27 13.31
C LEU A 148 0.74 5.88 12.72
N ARG A 149 -0.30 5.94 13.53
CA ARG A 149 -1.68 5.64 13.12
C ARG A 149 -2.19 6.67 12.12
N GLU A 150 -2.05 7.96 12.40
CA GLU A 150 -2.43 9.05 11.49
C GLU A 150 -1.73 8.91 10.13
N ARG A 151 -0.40 8.69 10.14
CA ARG A 151 0.36 8.48 8.90
C ARG A 151 -0.11 7.25 8.13
N SER A 152 -0.40 6.16 8.83
CA SER A 152 -0.94 4.95 8.22
C SER A 152 -2.31 5.21 7.57
N ILE A 153 -3.20 5.95 8.24
CA ILE A 153 -4.52 6.34 7.71
C ILE A 153 -4.36 7.28 6.52
N HIS A 154 -3.46 8.26 6.57
CA HIS A 154 -3.19 9.16 5.46
C HIS A 154 -2.66 8.44 4.22
N LEU A 155 -1.71 7.51 4.40
CA LEU A 155 -1.21 6.70 3.28
C LEU A 155 -2.31 5.80 2.72
N LEU A 156 -3.15 5.22 3.57
CA LEU A 156 -4.30 4.42 3.16
C LEU A 156 -5.33 5.28 2.40
N ALA A 157 -5.60 6.50 2.85
CA ALA A 157 -6.47 7.46 2.18
C ALA A 157 -5.96 7.82 0.78
N PHE A 158 -4.63 7.99 0.64
CA PHE A 158 -4.00 8.23 -0.66
C PHE A 158 -4.22 7.07 -1.62
N ILE A 159 -4.04 5.84 -1.14
CA ILE A 159 -4.23 4.63 -1.94
C ILE A 159 -5.70 4.42 -2.31
N SER A 160 -6.61 4.63 -1.36
CA SER A 160 -8.06 4.49 -1.56
C SER A 160 -8.62 5.46 -2.61
N ARG A 161 -8.11 6.70 -2.63
CA ARG A 161 -8.48 7.73 -3.62
C ARG A 161 -7.90 7.50 -5.02
N GLY A 162 -7.11 6.44 -5.23
CA GLY A 162 -6.53 6.14 -6.54
C GLY A 162 -7.60 6.05 -7.63
N THR A 163 -8.74 5.43 -7.33
CA THR A 163 -9.87 5.37 -8.25
C THR A 163 -10.75 6.59 -8.07
N GLN A 164 -10.88 7.38 -9.13
CA GLN A 164 -11.91 8.40 -9.22
C GLN A 164 -13.28 7.80 -8.94
N ARG A 165 -14.15 8.59 -8.30
CA ARG A 165 -15.55 8.22 -8.09
C ARG A 165 -16.19 7.90 -9.43
N HIS A 166 -17.06 6.89 -9.45
CA HIS A 166 -17.90 6.55 -10.60
C HIS A 166 -18.52 7.84 -11.19
N GLY A 167 -18.13 8.22 -12.42
CA GLY A 167 -18.66 9.38 -13.13
C GLY A 167 -17.72 10.60 -13.28
N GLU A 168 -16.57 10.64 -12.61
CA GLU A 168 -15.57 11.70 -12.84
C GLU A 168 -14.66 11.35 -14.02
N SER A 169 -14.34 12.33 -14.88
CA SER A 169 -13.45 12.11 -16.03
C SER A 169 -12.02 11.77 -15.56
N PRO A 170 -11.35 10.75 -16.15
CA PRO A 170 -9.98 10.37 -15.82
C PRO A 170 -9.08 11.59 -15.76
N SER A 171 -8.63 11.94 -14.55
CA SER A 171 -7.64 13.00 -14.36
C SER A 171 -6.45 12.65 -15.25
N ARG A 172 -6.07 13.58 -16.12
CA ARG A 172 -4.94 13.39 -17.04
C ARG A 172 -3.60 13.27 -16.30
N ILE A 173 -3.57 13.52 -14.99
CA ILE A 173 -2.36 13.58 -14.18
C ILE A 173 -2.25 12.31 -13.33
N PRO A 174 -1.14 11.56 -13.41
CA PRO A 174 -0.95 10.38 -12.56
C PRO A 174 -0.84 10.78 -11.09
N PRO A 175 -1.50 10.06 -10.15
CA PRO A 175 -1.47 10.37 -8.72
C PRO A 175 -0.07 10.13 -8.10
N LEU A 176 0.73 9.22 -8.67
CA LEU A 176 2.07 8.87 -8.21
C LEU A 176 3.02 8.75 -9.41
N LEU A 177 4.21 9.34 -9.32
CA LEU A 177 5.27 9.13 -10.32
C LEU A 177 6.28 8.09 -9.81
N CYS A 178 6.39 6.97 -10.51
CA CYS A 178 7.31 5.88 -10.17
C CYS A 178 8.00 5.37 -11.46
N PRO A 179 8.93 6.13 -12.06
CA PRO A 179 9.61 5.69 -13.27
C PRO A 179 10.58 4.51 -12.98
N PRO A 180 10.87 3.66 -13.99
CA PRO A 180 11.94 2.67 -13.88
C PRO A 180 13.30 3.37 -13.67
N MET A 181 14.09 2.88 -12.73
CA MET A 181 15.37 3.50 -12.34
C MET A 181 16.55 2.54 -12.53
N LEU A 182 16.33 1.24 -12.30
CA LEU A 182 17.34 0.19 -12.43
C LEU A 182 17.24 -0.53 -13.78
N LYS A 183 18.31 -1.22 -14.17
CA LYS A 183 18.35 -1.97 -15.43
C LYS A 183 17.25 -3.04 -15.48
N GLU A 184 17.04 -3.73 -14.36
CA GLU A 184 15.99 -4.73 -14.20
C GLU A 184 14.59 -4.11 -14.36
N ASP A 185 14.38 -2.90 -13.83
CA ASP A 185 13.12 -2.17 -14.00
C ASP A 185 12.84 -1.89 -15.49
N PHE A 186 13.85 -1.50 -16.25
CA PHE A 186 13.72 -1.28 -17.70
C PHE A 186 13.45 -2.57 -18.47
N ASP A 187 13.98 -3.70 -18.01
CA ASP A 187 13.69 -5.01 -18.62
C ASP A 187 12.24 -5.42 -18.37
N PHE A 188 11.68 -5.13 -17.18
CA PHE A 188 10.25 -5.31 -16.93
C PHE A 188 9.39 -4.30 -17.70
N TYR A 189 9.84 -3.06 -17.86
CA TYR A 189 9.08 -2.04 -18.60
C TYR A 189 8.86 -2.42 -20.07
N LYS A 190 9.76 -3.19 -20.67
CA LYS A 190 9.62 -3.69 -22.05
C LYS A 190 8.67 -4.88 -22.20
N LYS A 191 8.34 -5.56 -21.11
CA LYS A 191 7.47 -6.76 -21.13
C LYS A 191 6.00 -6.35 -21.05
N PRO A 192 5.09 -7.12 -21.69
CA PRO A 192 3.65 -6.87 -21.57
C PRO A 192 3.17 -7.06 -20.12
N ALA A 193 2.07 -6.38 -19.78
CA ALA A 193 1.36 -6.58 -18.52
C ALA A 193 0.91 -8.05 -18.36
N PHE A 194 0.92 -8.54 -17.11
CA PHE A 194 0.49 -9.90 -16.75
C PHE A 194 -0.85 -9.91 -16.01
N VAL A 195 -1.24 -8.82 -15.34
CA VAL A 195 -2.60 -8.63 -14.77
C VAL A 195 -3.49 -7.96 -15.80
N ASN A 196 -3.00 -6.88 -16.41
CA ASN A 196 -3.67 -6.12 -17.47
C ASN A 196 -5.10 -5.63 -17.12
N SER A 197 -5.36 -5.30 -15.84
CA SER A 197 -6.66 -4.82 -15.36
C SER A 197 -6.85 -3.33 -15.66
N GLN A 198 -8.08 -2.96 -16.04
CA GLN A 198 -8.49 -1.56 -16.29
C GLN A 198 -9.02 -0.86 -15.03
N ASN A 199 -8.89 -1.48 -13.86
CA ASN A 199 -9.40 -0.96 -12.60
C ASN A 199 -8.28 -0.66 -11.59
N GLY A 200 -8.58 0.22 -10.63
CA GLY A 200 -7.68 0.51 -9.51
C GLY A 200 -6.30 1.02 -9.91
N TRP A 201 -5.30 0.70 -9.08
CA TRP A 201 -3.91 1.04 -9.33
C TRP A 201 -3.30 0.41 -10.59
N PHE A 202 -3.86 -0.67 -11.13
CA PHE A 202 -3.42 -1.25 -12.40
C PHE A 202 -3.70 -0.31 -13.59
N ALA A 203 -4.80 0.46 -13.54
CA ALA A 203 -5.10 1.47 -14.53
C ALA A 203 -4.31 2.78 -14.36
N LEU A 204 -3.91 3.08 -13.12
CA LEU A 204 -3.26 4.36 -12.77
C LEU A 204 -1.73 4.31 -12.92
N SER A 205 -1.12 3.19 -12.56
CA SER A 205 0.34 3.03 -12.52
C SER A 205 1.04 3.24 -13.88
N PRO A 206 0.48 2.84 -15.05
CA PRO A 206 1.16 3.02 -16.34
C PRO A 206 1.54 4.48 -16.60
N ARG A 207 0.63 5.42 -16.29
CA ARG A 207 0.85 6.87 -16.46
C ARG A 207 1.95 7.40 -15.55
N GLY A 208 2.09 6.81 -14.36
CA GLY A 208 3.12 7.14 -13.38
C GLY A 208 4.51 6.56 -13.70
N CYS A 209 4.55 5.48 -14.49
CA CYS A 209 5.77 4.74 -14.83
C CYS A 209 6.48 5.25 -16.08
N LEU A 210 5.94 6.26 -16.76
CA LEU A 210 6.54 6.83 -17.98
C LEU A 210 7.97 7.31 -17.70
N SER A 211 8.94 6.67 -18.36
CA SER A 211 10.31 7.18 -18.34
C SER A 211 10.38 8.45 -19.18
N LYS A 212 10.80 9.58 -18.58
CA LYS A 212 11.28 10.73 -19.35
C LYS A 212 12.69 10.43 -19.83
N SER A 213 12.85 9.43 -20.68
CA SER A 213 14.14 9.07 -21.23
C SER A 213 14.32 9.71 -22.61
N LYS A 214 14.95 10.89 -22.58
CA LYS A 214 15.75 11.41 -23.70
C LYS A 214 16.96 10.49 -23.88
N PHE A 215 16.77 9.32 -24.48
CA PHE A 215 17.84 8.53 -25.08
C PHE A 215 17.39 8.03 -26.44
N SER A 216 17.18 8.99 -27.36
CA SER A 216 17.35 8.76 -28.79
C SER A 216 18.54 9.61 -29.23
N SER A 217 19.75 9.09 -28.99
CA SER A 217 20.92 9.50 -29.74
C SER A 217 20.92 8.72 -31.06
N VAL A 218 20.04 9.10 -31.98
CA VAL A 218 20.27 8.90 -33.41
C VAL A 218 20.04 10.24 -34.09
N SER A 219 21.15 10.90 -34.33
CA SER A 219 21.28 12.02 -35.26
C SER A 219 20.76 11.61 -36.63
N ILE A 220 19.62 12.18 -37.05
CA ILE A 220 19.43 12.54 -38.45
C ILE A 220 18.96 14.00 -38.48
N LYS A 221 19.82 14.84 -39.04
CA LYS A 221 19.57 16.24 -39.36
C LYS A 221 18.27 16.37 -40.15
N SER A 222 17.34 17.20 -39.70
CA SER A 222 16.51 17.97 -40.63
C SER A 222 16.05 19.27 -39.99
N THR A 223 16.53 20.36 -40.56
CA THR A 223 16.13 21.75 -40.33
C THR A 223 14.70 21.99 -40.80
N ALA A 224 13.86 22.67 -40.00
CA ALA A 224 13.06 23.84 -40.41
C ALA A 224 11.80 24.05 -39.52
N LEU A 225 11.76 25.25 -38.92
CA LEU A 225 10.64 26.21 -38.83
C LEU A 225 9.22 25.76 -38.40
N VAL A 226 8.82 26.30 -37.25
CA VAL A 226 7.51 26.87 -36.90
C VAL A 226 6.27 26.30 -37.62
N VAL A 227 5.48 25.49 -36.90
CA VAL A 227 4.01 25.50 -37.01
C VAL A 227 3.41 25.42 -35.61
N LYS A 228 2.48 26.35 -35.38
CA LYS A 228 1.62 26.54 -34.21
C LYS A 228 0.30 25.78 -34.49
N ASP A 229 -0.26 25.18 -33.44
CA ASP A 229 -1.53 24.44 -33.40
C ASP A 229 -1.64 23.14 -34.23
N GLN A 230 -1.63 22.00 -33.53
CA GLN A 230 -2.71 21.01 -33.48
C GLN A 230 -2.26 19.74 -32.72
N SER A 231 -3.12 19.26 -31.82
CA SER A 231 -3.22 17.89 -31.30
C SER A 231 -1.92 17.10 -31.07
N SER A 232 -1.36 17.16 -29.86
CA SER A 232 -0.61 16.02 -29.30
C SER A 232 -1.63 15.13 -28.60
N GLU A 233 -2.34 14.32 -29.39
CA GLU A 233 -2.11 12.88 -29.48
C GLU A 233 -2.27 12.20 -28.12
N ASN A 234 -3.34 11.41 -28.01
CA ASN A 234 -3.46 10.34 -27.03
C ASN A 234 -2.22 9.44 -27.18
N LEU A 235 -1.16 9.72 -26.41
CA LEU A 235 -0.14 8.72 -26.15
C LEU A 235 -0.86 7.63 -25.37
N ASP A 236 -1.29 6.61 -26.10
CA ASP A 236 -1.92 5.41 -25.55
C ASP A 236 -0.90 4.81 -24.58
N VAL A 237 -1.11 5.03 -23.28
CA VAL A 237 -0.15 4.59 -22.26
C VAL A 237 -0.39 3.10 -22.06
N SER A 238 0.42 2.28 -22.71
CA SER A 238 0.33 0.83 -22.61
C SER A 238 0.70 0.35 -21.20
N GLN A 239 -0.09 -0.60 -20.69
CA GLN A 239 0.22 -1.32 -19.46
C GLN A 239 1.44 -2.23 -19.71
N THR A 240 2.35 -2.27 -18.74
CA THR A 240 3.61 -3.03 -18.80
C THR A 240 3.74 -3.93 -17.58
N HIS A 241 4.63 -4.93 -17.66
CA HIS A 241 4.95 -5.75 -16.49
C HIS A 241 5.47 -4.90 -15.32
N PHE A 242 6.19 -3.80 -15.60
CA PHE A 242 6.68 -2.89 -14.55
C PHE A 242 5.53 -2.14 -13.87
N SER A 243 4.55 -1.64 -14.62
CA SER A 243 3.39 -0.95 -14.04
C SER A 243 2.54 -1.90 -13.18
N ASP A 244 2.43 -3.17 -13.56
CA ASP A 244 1.77 -4.20 -12.74
C ASP A 244 2.53 -4.48 -11.44
N ILE A 245 3.86 -4.55 -11.48
CA ILE A 245 4.69 -4.69 -10.26
C ILE A 245 4.44 -3.50 -9.32
N VAL A 246 4.43 -2.27 -9.84
CA VAL A 246 4.19 -1.07 -9.04
C VAL A 246 2.79 -1.10 -8.40
N ALA A 247 1.75 -1.44 -9.17
CA ALA A 247 0.39 -1.57 -8.65
C ALA A 247 0.29 -2.65 -7.58
N LEU A 248 0.87 -3.83 -7.81
CA LEU A 248 0.91 -4.92 -6.84
C LEU A 248 1.64 -4.51 -5.56
N GLN A 249 2.73 -3.76 -5.67
CA GLN A 249 3.47 -3.24 -4.53
C GLN A 249 2.61 -2.28 -3.68
N ILE A 250 1.79 -1.44 -4.32
CA ILE A 250 0.85 -0.55 -3.62
C ILE A 250 -0.22 -1.37 -2.88
N TYR A 251 -0.75 -2.43 -3.48
CA TYR A 251 -1.70 -3.31 -2.78
C TYR A 251 -1.07 -4.09 -1.63
N ARG A 252 0.21 -4.50 -1.74
CA ARG A 252 0.93 -5.11 -0.60
C ARG A 252 1.09 -4.14 0.56
N ILE A 253 1.44 -2.89 0.28
CA ILE A 253 1.48 -1.81 1.28
C ILE A 253 0.08 -1.63 1.91
N THR A 254 -0.97 -1.58 1.10
CA THR A 254 -2.37 -1.46 1.55
C THR A 254 -2.76 -2.57 2.50
N PHE A 255 -2.46 -3.82 2.14
CA PHE A 255 -2.70 -4.99 2.99
C PHE A 255 -2.00 -4.87 4.35
N LEU A 256 -0.73 -4.45 4.37
CA LEU A 256 0.00 -4.28 5.62
C LEU A 256 -0.50 -3.10 6.46
N LEU A 257 -0.92 -2.00 5.84
CA LEU A 257 -1.57 -0.88 6.53
C LEU A 257 -2.86 -1.32 7.21
N LEU A 258 -3.75 -1.98 6.46
CA LEU A 258 -5.00 -2.51 7.00
C LEU A 258 -4.74 -3.52 8.12
N LYS A 259 -3.77 -4.41 7.94
CA LYS A 259 -3.38 -5.38 8.97
C LYS A 259 -2.89 -4.71 10.25
N PHE A 260 -2.05 -3.67 10.13
CA PHE A 260 -1.59 -2.90 11.28
C PHE A 260 -2.76 -2.23 11.99
N LEU A 261 -3.68 -1.59 11.25
CA LEU A 261 -4.86 -0.94 11.83
C LEU A 261 -5.83 -1.94 12.47
N CYS A 262 -5.99 -3.14 11.88
CA CYS A 262 -6.77 -4.23 12.49
C CYS A 262 -6.16 -4.65 13.84
N LEU A 263 -4.83 -4.80 13.92
CA LEU A 263 -4.14 -5.11 15.18
C LEU A 263 -4.36 -4.02 16.23
N GLN A 264 -4.37 -2.74 15.84
CA GLN A 264 -4.68 -1.62 16.74
C GLN A 264 -6.14 -1.70 17.25
N ALA A 265 -7.10 -1.95 16.35
CA ALA A 265 -8.50 -2.11 16.70
C ALA A 265 -8.75 -3.31 17.62
N GLU A 266 -8.15 -4.46 17.32
CA GLU A 266 -8.20 -5.67 18.16
C GLU A 266 -7.61 -5.42 19.56
N GLY A 267 -6.45 -4.76 19.61
CA GLY A 267 -5.80 -4.41 20.88
C GLY A 267 -6.65 -3.48 21.74
N ALA A 268 -7.36 -2.53 21.12
CA ALA A 268 -8.30 -1.65 21.80
C ALA A 268 -9.57 -2.39 22.24
N ALA A 269 -10.13 -3.27 21.40
CA ALA A 269 -11.30 -4.08 21.73
C ALA A 269 -11.03 -4.99 22.95
N ARG A 270 -9.87 -5.67 22.98
CA ARG A 270 -9.48 -6.51 24.13
C ARG A 270 -9.38 -5.71 25.43
N ARG A 271 -8.81 -4.50 25.37
CA ARG A 271 -8.77 -3.61 26.55
C ARG A 271 -10.18 -3.21 26.99
N ALA A 272 -11.07 -2.91 26.05
CA ALA A 272 -12.45 -2.56 26.39
C ALA A 272 -13.19 -3.74 27.04
N GLU A 273 -12.95 -4.97 26.58
CA GLU A 273 -13.46 -6.20 27.21
C GLU A 273 -12.91 -6.41 28.62
N GLU A 274 -11.60 -6.21 28.83
CA GLU A 274 -10.93 -6.36 30.14
C GLU A 274 -11.42 -5.34 31.17
N VAL A 275 -11.62 -4.09 30.75
CA VAL A 275 -12.04 -2.98 31.64
C VAL A 275 -13.58 -2.90 31.74
N GLY A 276 -14.31 -3.59 30.86
CA GLY A 276 -15.77 -3.66 30.83
C GLY A 276 -16.47 -2.44 30.22
N PHE A 277 -15.73 -1.49 29.66
CA PHE A 277 -16.27 -0.34 28.93
C PHE A 277 -15.30 0.15 27.85
N VAL A 278 -15.83 0.85 26.84
CA VAL A 278 -15.02 1.47 25.79
C VAL A 278 -14.57 2.86 26.24
N ASP A 279 -13.27 3.03 26.45
CA ASP A 279 -12.67 4.35 26.70
C ASP A 279 -12.50 5.09 25.37
N LEU A 280 -13.52 5.88 24.99
CA LEU A 280 -13.53 6.66 23.77
C LEU A 280 -12.40 7.70 23.70
N ALA A 281 -11.86 8.16 24.84
CA ALA A 281 -10.78 9.14 24.87
C ALA A 281 -9.42 8.51 24.52
N HIS A 282 -9.26 7.20 24.73
CA HIS A 282 -8.05 6.44 24.43
C HIS A 282 -8.27 5.39 23.33
N PHE A 283 -9.42 5.44 22.64
CA PHE A 283 -9.70 4.56 21.53
C PHE A 283 -8.88 5.00 20.30
N PRO A 284 -8.22 4.07 19.57
CA PRO A 284 -7.43 4.44 18.41
C PRO A 284 -8.31 5.05 17.31
N GLU A 285 -7.84 6.13 16.71
CA GLU A 285 -8.44 6.69 15.50
C GLU A 285 -8.51 5.62 14.40
N LEU A 286 -9.70 5.40 13.85
CA LEU A 286 -9.92 4.45 12.76
C LEU A 286 -10.06 5.19 11.43
N PRO A 287 -9.76 4.53 10.29
CA PRO A 287 -10.00 5.12 8.98
C PRO A 287 -11.46 5.55 8.82
N MET A 288 -11.68 6.69 8.18
CA MET A 288 -13.03 7.10 7.78
C MET A 288 -13.65 6.05 6.83
N PRO A 289 -14.97 5.79 6.92
CA PRO A 289 -15.64 4.78 6.08
C PRO A 289 -15.38 4.93 4.58
N GLU A 290 -15.31 6.16 4.07
CA GLU A 290 -15.07 6.41 2.64
C GLU A 290 -13.70 5.90 2.17
N ILE A 291 -12.69 5.89 3.05
CA ILE A 291 -11.38 5.29 2.74
C ILE A 291 -11.54 3.78 2.58
N LEU A 292 -12.30 3.14 3.46
CA LEU A 292 -12.52 1.69 3.43
C LEU A 292 -13.36 1.28 2.23
N HIS A 293 -14.42 2.04 1.91
CA HIS A 293 -15.28 1.82 0.75
C HIS A 293 -14.48 1.88 -0.55
N GLY A 294 -13.64 2.92 -0.73
CA GLY A 294 -12.80 3.02 -1.94
C GLY A 294 -11.85 1.84 -2.15
N LEU A 295 -11.42 1.16 -1.08
CA LEU A 295 -10.61 -0.06 -1.18
C LEU A 295 -11.46 -1.30 -1.48
N GLN A 296 -12.64 -1.40 -0.89
CA GLN A 296 -13.61 -2.46 -1.17
C GLN A 296 -14.01 -2.43 -2.65
N ASP A 297 -14.38 -1.25 -3.17
CA ASP A 297 -14.84 -1.07 -4.54
C ASP A 297 -13.71 -1.37 -5.55
N GLN A 298 -12.47 -0.94 -5.26
CA GLN A 298 -11.29 -1.32 -6.04
C GLN A 298 -11.09 -2.83 -6.12
N ALA A 299 -11.16 -3.52 -4.98
CA ALA A 299 -11.00 -4.97 -4.92
C ALA A 299 -12.11 -5.70 -5.68
N ILE A 300 -13.37 -5.27 -5.52
CA ILE A 300 -14.51 -5.85 -6.24
C ILE A 300 -14.31 -5.68 -7.75
N ALA A 301 -14.03 -4.47 -8.22
CA ALA A 301 -13.91 -4.18 -9.65
C ALA A 301 -12.79 -5.01 -10.31
N ILE A 302 -11.60 -5.06 -9.69
CA ILE A 302 -10.45 -5.79 -10.24
C ILE A 302 -10.69 -7.30 -10.22
N VAL A 303 -11.14 -7.86 -9.09
CA VAL A 303 -11.32 -9.32 -8.98
C VAL A 303 -12.44 -9.81 -9.90
N THR A 304 -13.52 -9.03 -10.00
CA THR A 304 -14.61 -9.34 -10.94
C THR A 304 -14.08 -9.34 -12.38
N GLU A 305 -13.42 -8.26 -12.82
CA GLU A 305 -12.83 -8.17 -14.17
C GLU A 305 -11.91 -9.36 -14.48
N LEU A 306 -10.97 -9.68 -13.57
CA LEU A 306 -9.99 -10.74 -13.78
C LEU A 306 -10.62 -12.14 -13.82
N CYS A 307 -11.62 -12.41 -12.99
CA CYS A 307 -12.30 -13.69 -13.01
C CYS A 307 -13.19 -13.83 -14.26
N GLU A 308 -13.93 -12.77 -14.62
CA GLU A 308 -14.79 -12.78 -15.81
C GLU A 308 -14.01 -12.97 -17.11
N ALA A 309 -12.89 -12.26 -17.27
CA ALA A 309 -12.00 -12.38 -18.42
C ALA A 309 -11.42 -13.80 -18.57
N ASN A 310 -11.38 -14.57 -17.47
CA ASN A 310 -10.76 -15.89 -17.42
C ASN A 310 -11.73 -17.03 -17.05
N LYS A 311 -13.06 -16.83 -17.14
CA LYS A 311 -14.07 -17.88 -16.84
C LYS A 311 -13.82 -19.22 -17.54
N LEU A 312 -13.28 -19.18 -18.76
CA LEU A 312 -13.02 -20.37 -19.59
C LEU A 312 -11.54 -20.76 -19.65
N LYS A 313 -10.65 -20.05 -18.94
CA LYS A 313 -9.20 -20.24 -19.02
C LYS A 313 -8.62 -20.53 -17.64
N LYS A 314 -7.51 -21.25 -17.60
CA LYS A 314 -6.75 -21.40 -16.36
C LYS A 314 -6.08 -20.05 -16.06
N ILE A 315 -6.44 -19.46 -14.93
CA ILE A 315 -5.81 -18.23 -14.42
C ILE A 315 -4.36 -18.52 -14.03
N GLU A 316 -3.44 -17.66 -14.44
CA GLU A 316 -2.02 -17.74 -14.08
C GLU A 316 -1.79 -17.55 -12.57
N PRO A 317 -0.80 -18.22 -11.94
CA PRO A 317 -0.57 -18.15 -10.50
C PRO A 317 -0.39 -16.73 -9.93
N GLU A 318 0.22 -15.84 -10.69
CA GLU A 318 0.45 -14.44 -10.36
C GLU A 318 -0.88 -13.67 -10.24
N VAL A 319 -1.80 -13.92 -11.18
CA VAL A 319 -3.14 -13.35 -11.17
C VAL A 319 -3.98 -13.95 -10.03
N GLN A 320 -3.85 -15.27 -9.78
CA GLN A 320 -4.51 -15.91 -8.64
C GLN A 320 -4.08 -15.27 -7.30
N SER A 321 -2.77 -15.07 -7.13
CA SER A 321 -2.19 -14.43 -5.94
C SER A 321 -2.67 -12.99 -5.79
N THR A 322 -2.83 -12.27 -6.91
CA THR A 322 -3.36 -10.91 -6.94
C THR A 322 -4.82 -10.88 -6.48
N CYS A 323 -5.68 -11.78 -6.99
CA CYS A 323 -7.06 -11.86 -6.55
C CYS A 323 -7.18 -12.18 -5.05
N LEU A 324 -6.37 -13.12 -4.54
CA LEU A 324 -6.36 -13.46 -3.12
C LEU A 324 -5.94 -12.27 -2.24
N LEU A 325 -4.91 -11.52 -2.65
CA LEU A 325 -4.48 -10.32 -1.94
C LEU A 325 -5.59 -9.27 -1.87
N LEU A 326 -6.29 -9.03 -2.99
CA LEU A 326 -7.38 -8.05 -3.06
C LEU A 326 -8.60 -8.46 -2.22
N LEU A 327 -8.96 -9.75 -2.21
CA LEU A 327 -10.02 -10.24 -1.34
C LEU A 327 -9.65 -10.11 0.15
N GLN A 328 -8.39 -10.34 0.51
CA GLN A 328 -7.90 -10.11 1.88
C GLN A 328 -7.94 -8.62 2.28
N ILE A 329 -7.59 -7.72 1.37
CA ILE A 329 -7.73 -6.26 1.56
C ILE A 329 -9.20 -5.90 1.80
N MET A 330 -10.10 -6.43 0.97
CA MET A 330 -11.55 -6.20 1.12
C MET A 330 -12.07 -6.72 2.46
N GLU A 331 -11.68 -7.91 2.87
CA GLU A 331 -12.06 -8.51 4.16
C GLU A 331 -11.60 -7.66 5.35
N MET A 332 -10.33 -7.20 5.35
CA MET A 332 -9.82 -6.32 6.41
C MET A 332 -10.49 -4.94 6.41
N ALA A 333 -10.80 -4.39 5.23
CA ALA A 333 -11.52 -3.13 5.12
C ALA A 333 -12.94 -3.24 5.69
N LEU A 334 -13.64 -4.34 5.42
CA LEU A 334 -14.96 -4.64 6.00
C LEU A 334 -14.89 -4.84 7.52
N TYR A 335 -13.85 -5.52 8.01
CA TYR A 335 -13.62 -5.66 9.45
C TYR A 335 -13.45 -4.32 10.15
N LEU A 336 -12.61 -3.43 9.60
CA LEU A 336 -12.43 -2.08 10.16
C LEU A 336 -13.71 -1.25 10.07
N GLU A 337 -14.50 -1.40 8.99
CA GLU A 337 -15.81 -0.75 8.88
C GLU A 337 -16.77 -1.23 9.96
N GLN A 338 -16.76 -2.53 10.27
CA GLN A 338 -17.52 -3.08 11.38
C GLN A 338 -17.08 -2.46 12.71
N CYS A 339 -15.77 -2.35 12.96
CA CYS A 339 -15.24 -1.70 14.16
C CYS A 339 -15.75 -0.25 14.26
N VAL A 340 -15.61 0.56 13.20
CA VAL A 340 -16.10 1.95 13.17
C VAL A 340 -17.60 2.00 13.46
N SER A 341 -18.39 1.13 12.84
CA SER A 341 -19.84 1.08 13.03
C SER A 341 -20.24 0.74 14.47
N GLN A 342 -19.56 -0.24 15.07
CA GLN A 342 -19.83 -0.68 16.45
C GLN A 342 -19.40 0.36 17.48
N ILE A 343 -18.23 0.97 17.32
CA ILE A 343 -17.65 1.91 18.30
C ILE A 343 -18.31 3.28 18.22
N CYS A 344 -18.53 3.79 17.01
CA CYS A 344 -19.13 5.11 16.81
C CYS A 344 -20.67 5.06 16.81
N GLY A 345 -21.29 3.87 16.84
CA GLY A 345 -22.74 3.70 16.72
C GLY A 345 -23.31 4.15 15.37
N ILE A 346 -22.45 4.24 14.34
CA ILE A 346 -22.82 4.70 13.00
C ILE A 346 -23.41 3.51 12.25
N ARG A 347 -24.65 3.66 11.76
CA ARG A 347 -25.22 2.69 10.82
C ARG A 347 -24.72 2.97 9.40
N PRO A 348 -24.45 1.94 8.59
CA PRO A 348 -24.11 2.15 7.20
C PRO A 348 -25.22 2.93 6.45
N VAL A 349 -24.80 3.85 5.59
CA VAL A 349 -25.73 4.68 4.79
C VAL A 349 -26.45 3.78 3.78
N LEU A 350 -27.79 3.84 3.71
CA LEU A 350 -28.61 2.96 2.87
C LEU A 350 -28.14 2.91 1.40
N GLY A 351 -27.83 4.07 0.80
CA GLY A 351 -27.33 4.11 -0.58
C GLY A 351 -26.03 3.33 -0.78
N ARG A 352 -25.10 3.38 0.19
CA ARG A 352 -23.87 2.57 0.15
C ARG A 352 -24.18 1.08 0.20
N VAL A 353 -25.15 0.65 1.02
CA VAL A 353 -25.54 -0.76 1.13
C VAL A 353 -26.09 -1.28 -0.19
N GLU A 354 -26.95 -0.50 -0.87
CA GLU A 354 -27.53 -0.87 -2.15
C GLU A 354 -26.48 -1.02 -3.25
N ASP A 355 -25.56 -0.06 -3.36
CA ASP A 355 -24.50 -0.10 -4.36
C ASP A 355 -23.52 -1.25 -4.08
N PHE A 356 -23.12 -1.43 -2.82
CA PHE A 356 -22.29 -2.56 -2.40
C PHE A 356 -22.95 -3.90 -2.69
N SER A 357 -24.26 -4.05 -2.44
CA SER A 357 -25.00 -5.29 -2.70
C SER A 357 -24.90 -5.70 -4.16
N LYS A 358 -25.15 -4.76 -5.08
CA LYS A 358 -25.08 -5.01 -6.53
C LYS A 358 -23.69 -5.49 -6.95
N GLU A 359 -22.65 -4.81 -6.46
CA GLU A 359 -21.26 -5.12 -6.81
C GLU A 359 -20.79 -6.46 -6.22
N VAL A 360 -21.16 -6.75 -4.97
CA VAL A 360 -20.82 -8.03 -4.31
C VAL A 360 -21.49 -9.23 -4.98
N VAL A 361 -22.73 -9.07 -5.45
CA VAL A 361 -23.41 -10.13 -6.23
C VAL A 361 -22.62 -10.46 -7.50
N LEU A 362 -22.14 -9.42 -8.21
CA LEU A 362 -21.31 -9.61 -9.40
C LEU A 362 -19.98 -10.28 -9.06
N LEU A 363 -19.32 -9.85 -7.99
CA LEU A 363 -18.08 -10.47 -7.51
C LEU A 363 -18.27 -11.96 -7.21
N ILE A 364 -19.26 -12.31 -6.39
CA ILE A 364 -19.49 -13.69 -5.97
C ILE A 364 -19.75 -14.57 -7.19
N ARG A 365 -20.61 -14.13 -8.11
CA ARG A 365 -20.89 -14.85 -9.37
C ARG A 365 -19.64 -14.96 -10.25
N ALA A 366 -18.83 -13.91 -10.36
CA ALA A 366 -17.60 -13.96 -11.14
C ALA A 366 -16.57 -14.95 -10.56
N THR A 367 -16.54 -15.10 -9.23
CA THR A 367 -15.65 -16.07 -8.57
C THR A 367 -16.15 -17.53 -8.61
N GLU A 368 -17.39 -17.77 -9.04
CA GLU A 368 -17.93 -19.14 -9.18
C GLU A 368 -17.12 -19.94 -10.21
N GLY A 369 -16.76 -21.17 -9.86
CA GLY A 369 -15.91 -22.03 -10.70
C GLY A 369 -14.40 -21.88 -10.45
N HIS A 370 -13.95 -20.86 -9.72
CA HIS A 370 -12.54 -20.66 -9.37
C HIS A 370 -12.22 -21.27 -7.99
N SER A 371 -11.74 -22.52 -7.98
CA SER A 371 -11.48 -23.30 -6.75
C SER A 371 -10.53 -22.62 -5.75
N PHE A 372 -9.51 -21.91 -6.23
CA PHE A 372 -8.55 -21.21 -5.37
C PHE A 372 -9.17 -20.06 -4.56
N LEU A 373 -10.30 -19.50 -5.00
CA LEU A 373 -11.00 -18.41 -4.30
C LEU A 373 -12.03 -18.91 -3.29
N LYS A 374 -12.38 -20.19 -3.29
CA LYS A 374 -13.48 -20.74 -2.49
C LYS A 374 -13.36 -20.42 -0.99
N ALA A 375 -12.15 -20.55 -0.43
CA ALA A 375 -11.91 -20.26 0.98
C ALA A 375 -12.01 -18.76 1.28
N ALA A 376 -11.41 -17.91 0.44
CA ALA A 376 -11.46 -16.45 0.58
C ALA A 376 -12.89 -15.92 0.46
N VAL A 377 -13.67 -16.37 -0.53
CA VAL A 377 -15.08 -15.98 -0.71
C VAL A 377 -15.94 -16.44 0.46
N LYS A 378 -15.67 -17.61 1.05
CA LYS A 378 -16.36 -18.05 2.25
C LYS A 378 -16.09 -17.11 3.43
N SER A 379 -14.84 -16.74 3.67
CA SER A 379 -14.47 -15.76 4.71
C SER A 379 -15.14 -14.41 4.46
N LEU A 380 -15.12 -13.96 3.21
CA LEU A 380 -15.74 -12.71 2.79
C LEU A 380 -17.25 -12.69 3.06
N LYS A 381 -17.97 -13.78 2.73
CA LYS A 381 -19.41 -13.90 3.04
C LYS A 381 -19.70 -13.81 4.54
N GLN A 382 -18.81 -14.34 5.38
CA GLN A 382 -18.95 -14.27 6.84
C GLN A 382 -18.85 -12.83 7.33
N ILE A 383 -17.80 -12.08 6.94
CA ILE A 383 -17.65 -10.70 7.36
C ILE A 383 -18.75 -9.78 6.78
N ILE A 384 -19.18 -9.99 5.53
CA ILE A 384 -20.30 -9.24 4.95
C ILE A 384 -21.58 -9.46 5.75
N SER A 385 -21.84 -10.68 6.22
CA SER A 385 -23.02 -10.98 7.05
C SER A 385 -22.99 -10.27 8.40
N LEU A 386 -21.80 -9.94 8.91
CA LEU A 386 -21.61 -9.19 10.15
C LEU A 386 -21.75 -7.68 9.95
N VAL A 387 -21.20 -7.14 8.86
CA VAL A 387 -21.27 -5.70 8.53
C VAL A 387 -22.66 -5.31 8.04
N TYR A 388 -23.26 -6.13 7.17
CA TYR A 388 -24.56 -5.88 6.51
C TYR A 388 -25.53 -7.05 6.76
N PRO A 389 -26.13 -7.15 7.96
CA PRO A 389 -27.04 -8.25 8.30
C PRO A 389 -28.20 -8.37 7.30
N GLY A 390 -28.46 -9.58 6.81
CA GLY A 390 -29.56 -9.88 5.88
C GLY A 390 -29.27 -9.60 4.40
N LEU A 391 -28.16 -8.93 4.05
CA LEU A 391 -27.82 -8.62 2.65
C LEU A 391 -27.68 -9.89 1.81
N LEU A 392 -26.85 -10.84 2.23
CA LEU A 392 -26.62 -12.08 1.47
C LEU A 392 -27.84 -13.01 1.43
N GLN A 393 -28.74 -12.93 2.43
CA GLN A 393 -30.00 -13.69 2.44
C GLN A 393 -30.96 -13.13 1.39
N THR A 394 -31.05 -11.81 1.32
CA THR A 394 -31.91 -11.09 0.36
C THR A 394 -31.49 -11.36 -1.08
N GLU A 395 -30.18 -11.46 -1.33
CA GLU A 395 -29.61 -11.71 -2.66
C GLU A 395 -29.50 -13.21 -3.02
N GLY A 396 -29.89 -14.12 -2.12
CA GLY A 396 -29.84 -15.57 -2.37
C GLY A 396 -28.42 -16.15 -2.45
N LEU A 397 -27.47 -15.57 -1.72
CA LEU A 397 -26.04 -15.91 -1.77
C LEU A 397 -25.54 -16.71 -0.56
N LEU A 398 -26.41 -17.02 0.41
CA LEU A 398 -26.12 -17.80 1.62
C LEU A 398 -26.53 -19.26 1.50
#